data_AF-A0A7R9WUS0-F1
#
_entry.id   AF-A0A7R9WUS0-F1
#
_cell.length_a   1.000
_cell.length_b   1.000
_cell.length_c   1.000
_cell.angle_alpha   90.00
_cell.angle_beta   90.00
_cell.angle_gamma   90.00
#
_symmetry.space_group_name_H-M   'P 1'
#
loop_
_entity.id
_entity.type
_entity.pdbx_description
1 polymer ?
#
loop_
_entity_poly.entity_id
_entity_poly.type
_entity_poly.pdbx_seq_one_letter_code
_entity_poly.pdbx_strand_id
1 'polypeptide(L)'
;HVQSFHGYGSGWMKKNGFSPDAFVQAAMQVASFRLFGEMVGTYEATQVRRFLHGRTETTRTVSRSMETFVKMMGPRATLARVNAFQSVKIKKALKVAVADHNKYMRKAGRAQGVDRHLLGLSMMVKAHESVPALMSNELFARAKRWRMSTSQLSHPRFALWGYGEVVPDGVGLAYSIHAKSCVFCVTALKHLEWTDKLSELLEEALLEMKIILEATAAAKPVSKL
;
A
#
# COMPACT_ATOMS: atom_id res chain seq x y z
N HIS A 1 -8.06 15.76 2.33
CA HIS A 1 -7.84 16.08 0.90
C HIS A 1 -8.39 14.97 0.02
N VAL A 2 -8.91 15.29 -1.17
CA VAL A 2 -9.34 14.28 -2.16
C VAL A 2 -8.47 14.42 -3.40
N GLN A 3 -7.67 13.39 -3.69
CA GLN A 3 -6.81 13.34 -4.87
C GLN A 3 -7.47 12.48 -5.95
N SER A 4 -7.78 13.10 -7.09
CA SER A 4 -8.33 12.41 -8.26
C SER A 4 -7.24 12.26 -9.32
N PHE A 5 -6.68 11.06 -9.43
CA PHE A 5 -5.62 10.76 -10.39
C PHE A 5 -6.22 10.28 -11.72
N HIS A 6 -5.97 11.02 -12.79
CA HIS A 6 -6.50 10.74 -14.14
C HIS A 6 -5.46 10.25 -15.14
N GLY A 7 -4.20 10.06 -14.73
CA GLY A 7 -3.13 9.64 -15.64
C GLY A 7 -3.28 8.21 -16.18
N TYR A 8 -3.95 7.34 -15.43
CA TYR A 8 -4.35 5.97 -15.80
C TYR A 8 -5.21 5.33 -14.68
N GLY A 9 -5.72 4.12 -14.94
CA GLY A 9 -6.39 3.30 -13.93
C GLY A 9 -6.10 1.82 -14.09
N SER A 10 -6.99 0.99 -13.56
CA SER A 10 -6.85 -0.48 -13.55
C SER A 10 -6.67 -1.09 -14.95
N GLY A 11 -7.23 -0.48 -16.00
CA GLY A 11 -7.06 -0.98 -17.37
C GLY A 11 -5.59 -0.97 -17.80
N TRP A 12 -4.88 0.13 -17.55
CA TRP A 12 -3.45 0.24 -17.85
C TRP A 12 -2.60 -0.66 -16.95
N MET A 13 -2.91 -0.73 -15.65
CA MET A 13 -2.16 -1.57 -14.69
C MET A 13 -2.24 -3.05 -15.08
N LYS A 14 -3.44 -3.54 -15.40
CA LYS A 14 -3.67 -4.93 -15.85
C LYS A 14 -2.96 -5.21 -17.17
N LYS A 15 -3.04 -4.30 -18.16
CA LYS A 15 -2.32 -4.42 -19.44
C LYS A 15 -0.81 -4.55 -19.25
N ASN A 16 -0.27 -3.91 -18.20
CA ASN A 16 1.15 -4.00 -17.84
C ASN A 16 1.49 -5.19 -16.91
N GLY A 17 0.53 -6.07 -16.61
CA GLY A 17 0.74 -7.30 -15.86
C GLY A 17 0.78 -7.12 -14.34
N PHE A 18 0.11 -6.09 -13.81
CA PHE A 18 0.04 -5.82 -12.38
C PHE A 18 -1.40 -5.92 -11.85
N SER A 19 -1.52 -6.48 -10.63
CA SER A 19 -2.75 -6.35 -9.83
C SER A 19 -2.95 -4.87 -9.50
N PRO A 20 -4.10 -4.26 -9.84
CA PRO A 20 -4.31 -2.83 -9.61
C PRO A 20 -4.15 -2.43 -8.15
N ASP A 21 -4.68 -3.25 -7.24
CA ASP A 21 -4.65 -2.99 -5.80
C ASP A 21 -3.22 -3.00 -5.26
N ALA A 22 -2.49 -4.08 -5.49
CA ALA A 22 -1.09 -4.21 -5.09
C ALA A 22 -0.18 -3.14 -5.72
N PHE A 23 -0.48 -2.71 -6.96
CA PHE A 23 0.26 -1.65 -7.63
C PHE A 23 0.02 -0.29 -6.95
N VAL A 24 -1.23 0.03 -6.62
CA VAL A 24 -1.59 1.27 -5.92
C VAL A 24 -1.05 1.27 -4.49
N GLN A 25 -1.08 0.13 -3.80
CA GLN A 25 -0.41 -0.05 -2.51
C GLN A 25 1.09 0.26 -2.61
N ALA A 26 1.78 -0.23 -3.64
CA ALA A 26 3.20 0.08 -3.86
C ALA A 26 3.44 1.58 -4.08
N ALA A 27 2.58 2.26 -4.85
CA ALA A 27 2.66 3.71 -5.05
C ALA A 27 2.46 4.49 -3.74
N MET A 28 1.47 4.10 -2.92
CA MET A 28 1.23 4.71 -1.61
C MET A 28 2.43 4.50 -0.66
N GLN A 29 3.13 3.37 -0.74
CA GLN A 29 4.34 3.14 0.05
C GLN A 29 5.52 4.02 -0.39
N VAL A 30 5.65 4.31 -1.68
CA VAL A 30 6.65 5.28 -2.17
C VAL A 30 6.32 6.68 -1.65
N ALA A 31 5.07 7.10 -1.79
CA ALA A 31 4.62 8.42 -1.35
C ALA A 31 4.78 8.61 0.17
N SER A 32 4.41 7.61 0.96
CA SER A 32 4.54 7.68 2.42
C SER A 32 5.99 7.63 2.89
N PHE A 33 6.85 6.85 2.23
CA PHE A 33 8.29 6.88 2.52
C PHE A 33 8.89 8.26 2.27
N ARG A 34 8.46 8.96 1.21
CA ARG A 34 8.88 10.33 0.91
C ARG A 34 8.33 11.35 1.91
N LEU A 35 7.11 11.12 2.42
CA LEU A 35 6.51 11.97 3.44
C LEU A 35 7.19 11.80 4.81
N PHE A 36 7.33 10.56 5.27
CA PHE A 36 7.79 10.23 6.63
C PHE A 36 9.30 10.10 6.76
N GLY A 37 10.01 9.90 5.65
CA GLY A 37 11.46 9.62 5.64
C GLY A 37 11.83 8.17 6.01
N GLU A 38 10.84 7.33 6.33
CA GLU A 38 11.03 5.94 6.71
C GLU A 38 9.83 5.07 6.29
N MET A 39 10.04 3.74 6.29
CA MET A 39 8.94 2.79 6.12
C MET A 39 8.13 2.73 7.41
N VAL A 40 6.80 2.91 7.32
CA VAL A 40 5.93 2.94 8.49
C VAL A 40 4.93 1.78 8.49
N GLY A 41 4.49 1.36 9.69
CA GLY A 41 3.48 0.33 9.83
C GLY A 41 2.23 0.64 9.01
N THR A 42 1.93 -0.23 8.04
CA THR A 42 0.81 -0.05 7.11
C THR A 42 -0.20 -1.18 7.28
N TYR A 43 -1.43 -0.80 7.58
CA TYR A 43 -2.61 -1.65 7.60
C TYR A 43 -3.34 -1.58 6.27
N GLU A 44 -3.76 -2.73 5.74
CA GLU A 44 -4.76 -2.83 4.69
C GLU A 44 -5.89 -3.78 5.11
N ALA A 45 -7.14 -3.32 5.01
CA ALA A 45 -8.30 -4.15 5.31
C ALA A 45 -8.49 -5.24 4.25
N THR A 46 -8.44 -6.51 4.65
CA THR A 46 -8.71 -7.65 3.77
C THR A 46 -9.97 -8.39 4.21
N GLN A 47 -10.95 -8.53 3.32
CA GLN A 47 -12.21 -9.20 3.64
C GLN A 47 -12.02 -10.71 3.84
N VAL A 48 -12.65 -11.26 4.89
CA VAL A 48 -12.67 -12.72 5.17
C VAL A 48 -14.08 -13.29 5.06
N ARG A 49 -14.87 -12.78 4.12
CA ARG A 49 -16.31 -13.13 3.91
C ARG A 49 -16.59 -14.58 3.53
N ARG A 50 -15.54 -15.40 3.34
CA ARG A 50 -15.66 -16.84 3.10
C ARG A 50 -16.04 -17.62 4.37
N PHE A 51 -15.83 -17.01 5.54
CA PHE A 51 -16.18 -17.59 6.83
C PHE A 51 -17.50 -16.99 7.35
N LEU A 52 -18.27 -17.79 8.10
CA LEU A 52 -19.48 -17.32 8.78
C LEU A 52 -19.13 -16.15 9.71
N HIS A 53 -19.90 -15.06 9.64
CA HIS A 53 -19.64 -13.79 10.34
C HIS A 53 -18.28 -13.12 10.02
N GLY A 54 -17.60 -13.57 8.96
CA GLY A 54 -16.30 -13.03 8.55
C GLY A 54 -16.36 -11.54 8.23
N ARG A 55 -15.58 -10.75 8.99
CA ARG A 55 -15.36 -9.32 8.74
C ARG A 55 -14.07 -9.12 7.94
N THR A 56 -12.97 -8.80 8.63
CA THR A 56 -11.69 -8.47 8.02
C THR A 56 -10.52 -9.09 8.76
N GLU A 57 -9.48 -9.46 8.01
CA GLU A 57 -8.11 -9.64 8.49
C GLU A 57 -7.24 -8.45 8.01
N THR A 58 -6.03 -8.31 8.55
CA THR A 58 -5.02 -7.33 8.11
C THR A 58 -4.14 -7.94 7.02
N THR A 59 -4.01 -7.24 5.89
CA THR A 59 -2.84 -7.37 5.02
C THR A 59 -1.79 -6.36 5.46
N ARG A 60 -0.60 -6.86 5.80
CA ARG A 60 0.55 -6.02 6.17
C ARG A 60 1.31 -5.68 4.90
N THR A 61 1.13 -4.46 4.38
CA THR A 61 1.71 -4.04 3.09
C THR A 61 3.24 -3.99 3.11
N VAL A 62 3.84 -3.64 4.25
CA VAL A 62 5.30 -3.52 4.38
C VAL A 62 5.94 -4.89 4.53
N SER A 63 6.46 -5.40 3.41
CA SER A 63 7.34 -6.58 3.37
C SER A 63 8.75 -6.19 2.92
N ARG A 64 9.72 -7.11 3.05
CA ARG A 64 11.11 -6.88 2.58
C ARG A 64 11.18 -6.57 1.07
N SER A 65 10.29 -7.18 0.29
CA SER A 65 10.24 -6.94 -1.16
C SER A 65 9.66 -5.56 -1.48
N MET A 66 8.63 -5.13 -0.73
CA MET A 66 8.09 -3.77 -0.82
C MET A 66 9.13 -2.72 -0.42
N GLU A 67 9.84 -2.93 0.69
CA GLU A 67 10.91 -2.04 1.14
C GLU A 67 12.03 -1.93 0.09
N THR A 68 12.42 -3.05 -0.52
CA THR A 68 13.44 -3.06 -1.58
C THR A 68 12.98 -2.21 -2.78
N PHE A 69 11.73 -2.37 -3.22
CA PHE A 69 11.16 -1.55 -4.29
C PHE A 69 11.12 -0.06 -3.93
N VAL A 70 10.62 0.30 -2.75
CA VAL A 70 10.51 1.69 -2.30
C VAL A 70 11.88 2.35 -2.18
N LYS A 71 12.87 1.64 -1.62
CA LYS A 71 14.26 2.14 -1.53
C LYS A 71 14.87 2.38 -2.91
N MET A 72 14.52 1.58 -3.92
CA MET A 72 14.97 1.82 -5.29
C MET A 72 14.29 3.03 -5.95
N MET A 73 13.06 3.38 -5.55
CA MET A 73 12.36 4.59 -5.99
C MET A 73 12.91 5.86 -5.29
N GLY A 74 13.55 5.70 -4.14
CA GLY A 74 14.27 6.77 -3.44
C GLY A 74 13.39 7.86 -2.82
N PRO A 75 14.01 8.80 -2.09
CA PRO A 75 13.31 9.81 -1.28
C PRO A 75 12.73 10.97 -2.11
N ARG A 76 13.02 11.06 -3.41
CA ARG A 76 12.54 12.10 -4.32
C ARG A 76 12.28 11.50 -5.69
N ALA A 77 11.25 12.00 -6.39
CA ALA A 77 11.00 11.63 -7.77
C ALA A 77 12.24 11.98 -8.61
N THR A 78 12.69 11.04 -9.44
CA THR A 78 13.93 11.23 -10.20
C THR A 78 13.70 10.99 -11.69
N LEU A 79 12.77 11.76 -12.26
CA LEU A 79 12.40 11.69 -13.68
C LEU A 79 13.60 11.84 -14.64
N ALA A 80 14.66 12.56 -14.22
CA ALA A 80 15.86 12.77 -15.02
C ALA A 80 16.96 11.70 -14.91
N ARG A 81 16.91 10.76 -13.93
CA ARG A 81 17.98 9.73 -13.74
C ARG A 81 17.60 8.34 -14.25
N VAL A 82 16.37 8.15 -14.72
CA VAL A 82 15.88 6.84 -15.14
C VAL A 82 16.42 6.49 -16.53
N ASN A 83 17.60 5.85 -16.57
CA ASN A 83 18.05 5.17 -17.79
C ASN A 83 17.39 3.78 -17.90
N ALA A 84 17.31 3.25 -19.13
CA ALA A 84 16.60 2.00 -19.42
C ALA A 84 17.02 0.82 -18.52
N PHE A 85 18.30 0.74 -18.16
CA PHE A 85 18.83 -0.34 -17.32
C PHE A 85 18.32 -0.25 -15.87
N GLN A 86 18.29 0.95 -15.28
CA GLN A 86 17.70 1.17 -13.96
C GLN A 86 16.19 0.85 -13.97
N SER A 87 15.47 1.28 -15.02
CA SER A 87 14.04 0.97 -15.17
C SER A 87 13.76 -0.52 -15.12
N VAL A 88 14.59 -1.35 -15.77
CA VAL A 88 14.42 -2.82 -15.76
C VAL A 88 14.58 -3.40 -14.35
N LYS A 89 15.57 -2.92 -13.60
CA LYS A 89 15.78 -3.37 -12.20
C LYS A 89 14.62 -2.95 -11.31
N ILE A 90 14.16 -1.70 -11.40
CA ILE A 90 13.03 -1.19 -10.61
C ILE A 90 11.75 -1.95 -10.96
N LYS A 91 11.47 -2.17 -12.25
CA LYS A 91 10.32 -2.99 -12.69
C LYS A 91 10.37 -4.40 -12.14
N LYS A 92 11.56 -5.03 -12.09
CA LYS A 92 11.73 -6.35 -11.48
C LYS A 92 11.41 -6.32 -9.98
N ALA A 93 11.93 -5.33 -9.25
CA ALA A 93 11.63 -5.16 -7.83
C ALA A 93 10.12 -4.95 -7.59
N LEU A 94 9.47 -4.09 -8.38
CA LEU A 94 8.03 -3.86 -8.34
C LEU A 94 7.23 -5.16 -8.56
N LYS A 95 7.60 -5.97 -9.56
CA LYS A 95 6.94 -7.27 -9.79
C LYS A 95 7.04 -8.20 -8.60
N VAL A 96 8.21 -8.26 -7.94
CA VAL A 96 8.40 -9.08 -6.73
C VAL A 96 7.54 -8.54 -5.58
N ALA A 97 7.56 -7.22 -5.34
CA ALA A 97 6.77 -6.58 -4.30
C ALA A 97 5.26 -6.83 -4.48
N VAL A 98 4.75 -6.62 -5.70
CA VAL A 98 3.35 -6.87 -6.05
C VAL A 98 2.98 -8.34 -5.89
N ALA A 99 3.85 -9.27 -6.29
CA ALA A 99 3.59 -10.71 -6.14
C ALA A 99 3.52 -11.13 -4.66
N ASP A 100 4.43 -10.62 -3.83
CA ASP A 100 4.49 -10.88 -2.40
C ASP A 100 3.29 -10.29 -1.65
N HIS A 101 2.93 -9.04 -1.96
CA HIS A 101 1.73 -8.40 -1.43
C HIS A 101 0.46 -9.21 -1.76
N ASN A 102 0.26 -9.59 -3.03
CA ASN A 102 -0.88 -10.43 -3.40
C ASN A 102 -0.86 -11.82 -2.72
N LYS A 103 0.32 -12.39 -2.48
CA LYS A 103 0.48 -13.65 -1.74
C LYS A 103 0.02 -13.48 -0.29
N TYR A 104 0.39 -12.38 0.36
CA TYR A 104 -0.05 -12.08 1.74
C TYR A 104 -1.56 -11.82 1.79
N MET A 105 -2.08 -11.00 0.88
CA MET A 105 -3.52 -10.71 0.78
C MET A 105 -4.37 -11.97 0.60
N ARG A 106 -3.93 -12.92 -0.24
CA ARG A 106 -4.61 -14.23 -0.37
C ARG A 106 -4.59 -15.05 0.92
N LYS A 107 -3.52 -14.99 1.71
CA LYS A 107 -3.45 -15.64 3.03
C LYS A 107 -4.41 -14.95 4.01
N ALA A 108 -4.36 -13.62 4.09
CA ALA A 108 -5.25 -12.83 4.94
C ALA A 108 -6.73 -13.08 4.61
N GLY A 109 -7.12 -13.11 3.33
CA GLY A 109 -8.48 -13.42 2.88
C GLY A 109 -8.94 -14.86 3.19
N ARG A 110 -8.01 -15.77 3.52
CA ARG A 110 -8.29 -17.12 4.05
C ARG A 110 -8.16 -17.18 5.58
N ALA A 111 -8.18 -16.05 6.28
CA ALA A 111 -7.96 -15.95 7.72
C ALA A 111 -6.65 -16.58 8.19
N GLN A 112 -5.61 -16.58 7.34
CA GLN A 112 -4.26 -17.05 7.65
C GLN A 112 -3.29 -15.87 7.92
N GLY A 113 -3.84 -14.72 8.32
CA GLY A 113 -3.08 -13.59 8.83
C GLY A 113 -2.78 -13.77 10.32
N VAL A 114 -1.94 -12.90 10.87
CA VAL A 114 -1.53 -12.98 12.29
C VAL A 114 -2.35 -12.06 13.18
N ASP A 115 -2.88 -10.96 12.62
CA ASP A 115 -3.39 -9.84 13.41
C ASP A 115 -4.66 -10.17 14.17
N ARG A 116 -5.69 -10.78 13.54
CA ARG A 116 -6.89 -11.20 14.29
C ARG A 116 -6.62 -12.36 15.23
N HIS A 117 -5.69 -13.27 14.89
CA HIS A 117 -5.30 -14.34 15.78
C HIS A 117 -4.63 -13.79 17.06
N LEU A 118 -3.66 -12.89 16.92
CA LEU A 118 -2.98 -12.26 18.05
C LEU A 118 -3.93 -11.38 18.88
N LEU A 119 -4.89 -10.71 18.24
CA LEU A 119 -5.97 -10.00 18.93
C LEU A 119 -6.82 -10.98 19.76
N GLY A 120 -7.26 -12.09 19.18
CA GLY A 120 -8.04 -13.12 19.88
C GLY A 120 -7.30 -13.65 21.11
N LEU A 121 -6.01 -13.99 20.96
CA LEU A 121 -5.17 -14.39 22.08
C LEU A 121 -5.09 -13.31 23.18
N SER A 122 -4.98 -12.04 22.80
CA SER A 122 -4.94 -10.95 23.79
C SER A 122 -6.27 -10.75 24.54
N MET A 123 -7.39 -11.04 23.89
CA MET A 123 -8.72 -10.96 24.50
C MET A 123 -9.04 -12.16 25.40
N MET A 124 -8.27 -13.25 25.29
CA MET A 124 -8.43 -14.44 26.14
C MET A 124 -7.73 -14.30 27.50
N VAL A 125 -6.82 -13.34 27.66
CA VAL A 125 -6.11 -13.10 28.93
C VAL A 125 -7.11 -12.63 29.97
N LYS A 126 -7.24 -13.38 31.07
CA LYS A 126 -8.17 -13.05 32.16
C LYS A 126 -7.58 -11.98 33.07
N ALA A 127 -8.44 -11.29 33.81
CA ALA A 127 -8.03 -10.19 34.70
C ALA A 127 -7.01 -10.58 35.79
N HIS A 128 -6.95 -11.85 36.19
CA HIS A 128 -6.00 -12.37 37.19
C HIS A 128 -4.75 -13.01 36.57
N GLU A 129 -4.67 -13.12 35.24
CA GLU A 129 -3.53 -13.68 34.54
C GLU A 129 -2.53 -12.56 34.21
N SER A 130 -1.25 -12.90 34.21
CA SER A 130 -0.23 -11.99 33.70
C SER A 130 -0.31 -11.90 32.18
N VAL A 131 -0.15 -10.69 31.65
CA VAL A 131 -0.10 -10.47 30.21
C VAL A 131 1.10 -11.24 29.63
N PRO A 132 0.93 -12.06 28.57
CA PRO A 132 2.03 -12.79 27.96
C PRO A 132 3.18 -11.86 27.56
N ALA A 133 4.43 -12.29 27.78
CA ALA A 133 5.63 -11.47 27.55
C ALA A 133 5.69 -10.87 26.12
N LEU A 134 5.22 -11.61 25.11
CA LEU A 134 5.11 -11.11 23.74
C LEU A 134 4.21 -9.87 23.63
N MET A 135 3.10 -9.84 24.35
CA MET A 135 2.11 -8.75 24.27
C MET A 135 2.58 -7.47 24.96
N SER A 136 3.45 -7.61 25.96
CA SER A 136 4.12 -6.51 26.65
C SER A 136 5.39 -6.04 25.94
N ASN A 137 5.82 -6.71 24.85
CA ASN A 137 7.04 -6.37 24.13
C ASN A 137 6.84 -5.11 23.27
N GLU A 138 7.81 -4.19 23.30
CA GLU A 138 7.77 -2.95 22.52
C GLU A 138 7.69 -3.18 21.00
N LEU A 139 8.34 -4.23 20.49
CA LEU A 139 8.25 -4.60 19.07
C LEU A 139 6.84 -5.05 18.70
N PHE A 140 6.14 -5.73 19.61
CA PHE A 140 4.75 -6.12 19.39
C PHE A 140 3.81 -4.92 19.41
N ALA A 141 4.02 -3.98 20.34
CA ALA A 141 3.30 -2.70 20.36
C ALA A 141 3.51 -1.92 19.06
N ARG A 142 4.78 -1.78 18.62
CA ARG A 142 5.14 -1.10 17.36
C ARG A 142 4.57 -1.82 16.13
N ALA A 143 4.58 -3.15 16.11
CA ALA A 143 4.03 -3.94 15.01
C ALA A 143 2.51 -3.81 14.85
N LYS A 144 1.80 -3.28 15.85
CA LYS A 144 0.35 -3.00 15.81
C LYS A 144 0.05 -1.49 15.68
N ARG A 145 1.07 -0.64 15.55
CA ARG A 145 0.91 0.79 15.34
C ARG A 145 0.88 1.09 13.84
N TRP A 146 -0.28 1.50 13.34
CA TRP A 146 -0.53 1.72 11.92
C TRP A 146 -0.48 3.21 11.58
N ARG A 147 0.71 3.74 11.29
CA ARG A 147 0.83 5.13 10.81
C ARG A 147 0.23 5.31 9.42
N MET A 148 0.03 4.24 8.66
CA MET A 148 -0.82 4.25 7.48
C MET A 148 -1.97 3.25 7.66
N SER A 149 -3.20 3.73 7.52
CA SER A 149 -4.40 2.90 7.48
C SER A 149 -5.06 2.98 6.11
N THR A 150 -5.00 1.89 5.35
CA THR A 150 -5.44 1.82 3.96
C THR A 150 -6.60 0.86 3.77
N SER A 151 -7.46 1.14 2.79
CA SER A 151 -8.54 0.24 2.42
C SER A 151 -9.03 0.59 1.02
N GLN A 152 -9.33 -0.45 0.26
CA GLN A 152 -9.81 -0.38 -1.10
C GLN A 152 -11.31 -0.64 -1.15
N LEU A 153 -12.04 0.22 -1.86
CA LEU A 153 -13.43 0.00 -2.22
C LEU A 153 -13.67 0.65 -3.56
N SER A 154 -13.95 -0.18 -4.57
CA SER A 154 -14.35 0.30 -5.90
C SER A 154 -15.77 -0.16 -6.19
N HIS A 155 -16.68 0.79 -6.40
CA HIS A 155 -18.04 0.52 -6.83
C HIS A 155 -18.50 1.63 -7.79
N PRO A 156 -19.20 1.33 -8.90
CA PRO A 156 -19.73 2.34 -9.82
C PRO A 156 -20.68 3.39 -9.21
N ARG A 157 -21.11 3.19 -7.96
CA ARG A 157 -22.07 4.04 -7.24
C ARG A 157 -21.42 4.87 -6.13
N PHE A 158 -20.15 4.61 -5.83
CA PHE A 158 -19.38 5.39 -4.87
C PHE A 158 -18.37 6.23 -5.64
N ALA A 159 -18.60 7.54 -5.64
CA ALA A 159 -17.65 8.51 -6.20
C ALA A 159 -16.48 8.77 -5.24
N LEU A 160 -16.75 8.73 -3.94
CA LEU A 160 -15.78 8.99 -2.88
C LEU A 160 -16.21 8.27 -1.59
N TRP A 161 -15.23 7.90 -0.77
CA TRP A 161 -15.42 7.43 0.58
C TRP A 161 -14.11 7.65 1.37
N GLY A 162 -14.17 7.62 2.69
CA GLY A 162 -13.00 7.93 3.52
C GLY A 162 -13.24 7.68 4.99
N TYR A 163 -12.15 7.75 5.75
CA TYR A 163 -12.11 7.66 7.21
C TYR A 163 -10.84 8.36 7.71
N GLY A 164 -10.81 8.74 8.99
CA GLY A 164 -9.67 9.40 9.62
C GLY A 164 -8.47 8.49 9.84
N GLU A 165 -7.35 9.07 10.25
CA GLU A 165 -6.19 8.34 10.75
C GLU A 165 -6.52 7.52 12.02
N VAL A 166 -5.77 6.45 12.26
CA VAL A 166 -5.96 5.56 13.42
C VAL A 166 -4.93 5.79 14.54
N VAL A 167 -3.96 6.68 14.29
CA VAL A 167 -2.97 7.16 15.26
C VAL A 167 -2.68 8.64 14.98
N PRO A 168 -2.36 9.45 16.01
CA PRO A 168 -2.18 10.90 15.84
C PRO A 168 -1.09 11.33 14.85
N ASP A 169 -0.05 10.53 14.68
CA ASP A 169 1.10 10.77 13.79
C ASP A 169 1.01 9.95 12.48
N GLY A 170 -0.22 9.63 12.06
CA GLY A 170 -0.52 8.78 10.92
C GLY A 170 -1.47 9.42 9.91
N VAL A 171 -1.82 8.62 8.91
CA VAL A 171 -2.71 8.99 7.81
C VAL A 171 -3.75 7.91 7.54
N GLY A 172 -4.97 8.33 7.19
CA GLY A 172 -5.99 7.48 6.58
C GLY A 172 -5.98 7.63 5.07
N LEU A 173 -6.04 6.51 4.36
CA LEU A 173 -5.96 6.43 2.90
C LEU A 173 -7.01 5.46 2.37
N ALA A 174 -8.21 5.97 2.15
CA ALA A 174 -9.24 5.22 1.43
C ALA A 174 -9.07 5.44 -0.08
N TYR A 175 -9.20 4.40 -0.88
CA TYR A 175 -9.00 4.53 -2.32
C TYR A 175 -9.95 3.68 -3.17
N SER A 176 -10.23 4.20 -4.35
CA SER A 176 -11.05 3.58 -5.40
C SER A 176 -10.24 3.54 -6.69
N ILE A 177 -10.29 2.41 -7.39
CA ILE A 177 -9.55 2.17 -8.62
C ILE A 177 -10.57 1.90 -9.72
N HIS A 178 -10.68 2.83 -10.65
CA HIS A 178 -11.56 2.74 -11.81
C HIS A 178 -10.77 2.28 -13.05
N ALA A 179 -11.44 2.17 -14.20
CA ALA A 179 -10.80 1.73 -15.43
C ALA A 179 -9.70 2.70 -15.91
N LYS A 180 -9.95 4.01 -15.77
CA LYS A 180 -9.11 5.10 -16.31
C LYS A 180 -8.60 6.08 -15.25
N SER A 181 -8.94 5.89 -13.98
CA SER A 181 -8.56 6.79 -12.89
C SER A 181 -8.43 6.05 -11.57
N CYS A 182 -7.81 6.70 -10.60
CA CYS A 182 -7.83 6.34 -9.19
C CYS A 182 -8.30 7.55 -8.38
N VAL A 183 -9.05 7.31 -7.30
CA VAL A 183 -9.48 8.35 -6.38
C VAL A 183 -8.98 7.99 -4.99
N PHE A 184 -8.38 8.96 -4.30
CA PHE A 184 -7.83 8.78 -2.96
C PHE A 184 -8.42 9.82 -2.02
N CYS A 185 -8.93 9.36 -0.87
CA CYS A 185 -9.28 10.21 0.25
C CYS A 185 -8.15 10.15 1.27
N VAL A 186 -7.44 11.27 1.42
CA VAL A 186 -6.28 11.41 2.30
C VAL A 186 -6.68 12.19 3.54
N THR A 187 -6.51 11.58 4.71
CA THR A 187 -6.83 12.18 6.02
C THR A 187 -5.61 12.12 6.94
N ALA A 188 -5.47 13.14 7.78
CA ALA A 188 -4.48 13.26 8.84
C ALA A 188 -4.97 14.33 9.82
N LEU A 189 -4.35 14.42 11.00
CA LEU A 189 -4.62 15.53 11.91
C LEU A 189 -4.18 16.86 11.27
N LYS A 190 -5.05 17.88 11.41
CA LYS A 190 -4.91 19.18 10.74
C LYS A 190 -3.55 19.85 10.97
N HIS A 191 -3.01 19.77 12.19
CA HIS A 191 -1.75 20.42 12.55
C HIS A 191 -0.50 19.82 11.86
N LEU A 192 -0.62 18.66 11.23
CA LEU A 192 0.48 18.03 10.50
C LEU A 192 0.64 18.58 9.08
N GLU A 193 -0.42 19.17 8.52
CA GLU A 193 -0.42 19.72 7.15
C GLU A 193 0.04 18.71 6.07
N TRP A 194 -0.18 17.41 6.32
CA TRP A 194 0.32 16.32 5.46
C TRP A 194 -0.61 15.95 4.31
N THR A 195 -1.90 16.27 4.36
CA THR A 195 -2.87 15.71 3.39
C THR A 195 -2.60 16.14 1.96
N ASP A 196 -2.22 17.40 1.75
CA ASP A 196 -1.97 17.96 0.42
C ASP A 196 -0.62 17.45 -0.10
N LYS A 197 0.43 17.56 0.74
CA LYS A 197 1.76 17.03 0.43
C LYS A 197 1.75 15.53 0.08
N LEU A 198 1.00 14.70 0.82
CA LEU A 198 0.90 13.27 0.52
C LEU A 198 0.15 13.01 -0.78
N SER A 199 -0.84 13.85 -1.11
CA SER A 199 -1.59 13.75 -2.37
C SER A 199 -0.70 14.04 -3.58
N GLU A 200 0.12 15.08 -3.50
CA GLU A 200 1.14 15.43 -4.50
C GLU A 200 2.17 14.30 -4.66
N LEU A 201 2.75 13.83 -3.56
CA LEU A 201 3.73 12.73 -3.56
C LEU A 201 3.16 11.43 -4.14
N LEU A 202 1.86 11.17 -3.94
CA LEU A 202 1.17 10.01 -4.48
C LEU A 202 0.98 10.13 -5.99
N GLU A 203 0.57 11.29 -6.49
CA GLU A 203 0.48 11.54 -7.93
C GLU A 203 1.85 11.42 -8.59
N GLU A 204 2.89 12.03 -8.02
CA GLU A 204 4.27 11.90 -8.47
C GLU A 204 4.72 10.43 -8.54
N ALA A 205 4.47 9.65 -7.47
CA ALA A 205 4.83 8.23 -7.42
C ALA A 205 4.12 7.42 -8.51
N LEU A 206 2.82 7.66 -8.74
CA LEU A 206 2.05 6.99 -9.79
C LEU A 206 2.57 7.34 -11.19
N LEU A 207 2.88 8.61 -11.45
CA LEU A 207 3.43 9.05 -12.73
C LEU A 207 4.84 8.50 -12.98
N GLU A 208 5.71 8.54 -11.96
CA GLU A 208 7.06 8.01 -12.04
C GLU A 208 7.07 6.50 -12.30
N MET A 209 6.22 5.74 -11.61
CA MET A 209 6.06 4.30 -11.85
C MET A 209 5.62 4.01 -13.29
N LYS A 210 4.73 4.83 -13.86
CA LYS A 210 4.32 4.70 -15.27
C LYS A 210 5.50 4.94 -16.22
N ILE A 211 6.26 6.02 -16.01
CA ILE A 211 7.43 6.38 -16.83
C ILE A 211 8.48 5.28 -16.80
N ILE A 212 8.79 4.74 -15.62
CA ILE A 212 9.72 3.61 -15.47
C ILE A 212 9.23 2.40 -16.28
N LEU A 213 7.95 2.04 -16.17
CA LEU A 213 7.40 0.90 -16.88
C LEU A 213 7.39 1.08 -18.40
N GLU A 214 7.10 2.28 -18.90
CA GLU A 214 7.11 2.61 -20.33
C GLU A 214 8.54 2.62 -20.90
N ALA A 215 9.51 3.15 -20.16
CA ALA A 215 10.93 3.09 -20.54
C ALA A 215 11.43 1.64 -20.70
N THR A 216 10.96 0.70 -19.88
CA THR A 216 11.32 -0.72 -20.07
C THR A 216 10.66 -1.38 -21.28
N ALA A 217 9.53 -0.86 -21.75
CA ALA A 217 8.85 -1.39 -22.92
C ALA A 217 9.59 -0.98 -24.20
N ALA A 218 10.05 0.27 -24.25
CA ALA A 218 10.86 0.81 -25.35
C ALA A 218 12.25 0.14 -25.46
N ALA A 219 12.79 -0.37 -24.36
CA ALA A 219 14.10 -1.03 -24.32
C ALA A 219 14.11 -2.50 -24.78
N LYS A 220 12.96 -3.09 -25.14
CA LYS A 220 12.94 -4.44 -25.74
C LYS A 220 13.47 -4.34 -27.18
N PRO A 221 14.48 -5.14 -27.58
CA PRO A 221 14.87 -5.21 -28.98
C PRO A 221 13.67 -5.68 -29.80
N VAL A 222 13.43 -5.06 -30.95
CA VAL A 222 12.56 -5.62 -32.00
C VAL A 222 13.09 -7.02 -32.28
N SER A 223 12.31 -8.05 -31.97
CA SER A 223 12.70 -9.43 -32.26
C SER A 223 12.98 -9.56 -33.76
N LYS A 224 14.16 -10.06 -34.11
CA LYS A 224 14.52 -10.40 -35.49
C LYS A 224 13.41 -11.28 -36.08
N LEU A 225 12.87 -10.83 -37.22
CA LEU A 225 12.12 -11.64 -38.17
C LEU A 225 12.98 -12.83 -38.63
#